data_AF-A0A349PMK0-F1
#
_entry.id   AF-A0A349PMK0-F1
#
_cell.length_a   1.000
_cell.length_b   1.000
_cell.length_c   1.000
_cell.angle_alpha   90.00
_cell.angle_beta   90.00
_cell.angle_gamma   90.00
#
_symmetry.space_group_name_H-M   'P 1'
#
loop_
_entity.id
_entity.type
_entity.pdbx_description
1 polymer ?
#
loop_
_entity_poly.entity_id
_entity_poly.type
_entity_poly.pdbx_seq_one_letter_code
_entity_poly.pdbx_strand_id
1 'polypeptide(L)' 'KNSSAMLFVAAKVSQFALLPQGRVEATDRVLNMVNQMDAEGFGNCTNTGACEVECPKGISLDYIAQMNREYLSASLQG' A
#
# COMPACT_ATOMS: atom_id res chain seq x y z
N LYS A 1 8.99 -0.85 15.43
CA LYS A 1 8.26 0.34 14.93
C LYS A 1 8.97 0.85 13.67
N ASN A 2 8.79 0.17 12.55
CA ASN A 2 9.32 0.60 11.25
C ASN A 2 8.26 0.26 10.20
N SER A 3 7.25 1.13 10.11
CA SER A 3 6.12 1.00 9.19
C SER A 3 6.49 1.43 7.75
N SER A 4 7.76 1.30 7.36
CA SER A 4 8.23 1.58 6.01
C SER A 4 7.68 0.60 4.99
N ALA A 5 7.38 -0.64 5.40
CA ALA A 5 6.78 -1.66 4.55
C ALA A 5 5.41 -1.21 4.01
N MET A 6 4.51 -0.71 4.87
CA MET A 6 3.20 -0.23 4.43
C MET A 6 3.31 0.98 3.51
N LEU A 7 4.22 1.93 3.80
CA LEU A 7 4.45 3.08 2.93
C LEU A 7 5.00 2.63 1.55
N PHE A 8 5.92 1.68 1.53
CA PHE A 8 6.48 1.13 0.30
C PHE A 8 5.44 0.37 -0.54
N VAL A 9 4.69 -0.53 0.10
CA VAL A 9 3.64 -1.31 -0.56
C VAL A 9 2.55 -0.39 -1.11
N ALA A 10 2.11 0.58 -0.31
CA ALA A 10 1.15 1.58 -0.74
C ALA A 10 1.64 2.37 -1.97
N ALA A 11 2.89 2.83 -1.94
CA ALA A 11 3.48 3.52 -3.09
C ALA A 11 3.51 2.64 -4.35
N LYS A 12 3.79 1.34 -4.20
CA LYS A 12 3.80 0.39 -5.32
C LYS A 12 2.41 0.12 -5.87
N VAL A 13 1.42 -0.12 -5.00
CA VAL A 13 0.02 -0.31 -5.41
C VAL A 13 -0.45 0.91 -6.19
N SER A 14 -0.24 2.11 -5.65
CA SER A 14 -0.63 3.36 -6.31
C SER A 14 0.14 3.62 -7.60
N GLN A 15 1.44 3.30 -7.65
CA GLN A 15 2.25 3.39 -8.87
C GLN A 15 1.62 2.56 -10.01
N PHE A 16 1.22 1.32 -9.73
CA PHE A 16 0.63 0.43 -10.73
C PHE A 16 -0.83 0.77 -11.05
N ALA A 17 -1.58 1.32 -10.09
CA ALA A 17 -2.96 1.78 -10.31
C ALA A 17 -3.05 2.91 -11.35
N LEU A 18 -2.00 3.72 -11.50
CA LEU A 18 -1.92 4.78 -12.51
C LEU A 18 -1.68 4.26 -13.94
N LEU A 19 -1.27 2.99 -14.09
CA LEU A 19 -1.03 2.38 -15.40
C LEU A 19 -2.32 1.76 -15.94
N PRO A 20 -2.72 2.05 -17.19
CA PRO A 20 -3.94 1.51 -17.76
C PRO A 20 -3.92 -0.03 -17.87
N GLN A 21 -2.74 -0.63 -18.01
CA GLN A 21 -2.54 -2.08 -18.06
C GLN A 21 -2.86 -2.75 -16.71
N GLY A 22 -2.61 -2.04 -15.60
CA GLY A 22 -2.76 -2.55 -14.24
C GLY A 22 -4.20 -2.58 -13.73
N ARG A 23 -5.20 -2.23 -14.55
CA ARG A 23 -6.61 -2.18 -14.13
C ARG A 23 -7.24 -3.56 -13.94
N VAL A 24 -6.92 -4.52 -14.82
CA VAL A 24 -7.50 -5.87 -14.78
C VAL A 24 -7.00 -6.65 -13.56
N GLU A 25 -5.72 -6.49 -13.23
CA GLU A 25 -5.06 -7.13 -12.10
C GLU A 25 -5.16 -6.33 -10.79
N ALA A 26 -5.87 -5.19 -10.76
CA ALA A 26 -5.82 -4.26 -9.63
C ALA A 26 -6.27 -4.91 -8.31
N THR A 27 -7.39 -5.63 -8.34
CA THR A 27 -7.95 -6.37 -7.21
C THR A 27 -6.98 -7.42 -6.69
N ASP A 28 -6.51 -8.30 -7.56
CA ASP A 28 -5.57 -9.36 -7.17
C ASP A 28 -4.25 -8.80 -6.67
N ARG A 29 -3.74 -7.74 -7.32
CA ARG A 29 -2.48 -7.09 -6.95
C ARG A 29 -2.55 -6.52 -5.54
N VAL A 30 -3.58 -5.73 -5.20
CA VAL A 30 -3.65 -5.12 -3.87
C VAL A 30 -3.82 -6.17 -2.78
N LEU A 31 -4.64 -7.22 -3.02
CA LEU A 31 -4.80 -8.33 -2.07
C LEU A 31 -3.48 -9.08 -1.87
N ASN A 32 -2.80 -9.48 -2.95
CA ASN A 32 -1.56 -10.23 -2.87
C ASN A 32 -0.42 -9.43 -2.22
N MET A 33 -0.30 -8.14 -2.55
CA MET A 33 0.75 -7.29 -1.98
C MET A 33 0.53 -7.01 -0.49
N VAL A 34 -0.71 -6.81 -0.05
CA VAL A 34 -1.04 -6.66 1.38
C VAL A 34 -0.83 -7.97 2.12
N ASN A 35 -1.29 -9.11 1.57
CA ASN A 35 -1.08 -10.43 2.18
C ASN A 35 0.42 -10.74 2.35
N GLN A 36 1.25 -10.44 1.35
CA GLN A 36 2.70 -10.61 1.49
C GLN A 36 3.27 -9.67 2.55
N MET A 37 2.88 -8.39 2.56
CA MET A 37 3.32 -7.43 3.57
C MET A 37 3.00 -7.90 5.00
N ASP A 38 1.81 -8.46 5.19
CA ASP A 38 1.37 -9.01 6.48
C ASP A 38 2.16 -10.27 6.85
N ALA A 39 2.44 -11.16 5.88
CA ALA A 39 3.25 -12.36 6.09
C ALA A 39 4.68 -12.04 6.52
N GLU A 40 5.25 -10.93 6.05
CA GLU A 40 6.57 -10.45 6.45
C GLU A 40 6.58 -9.81 7.86
N GLY A 41 5.42 -9.59 8.48
CA GLY A 41 5.31 -9.21 9.88
C GLY A 41 5.76 -7.77 10.22
N PHE A 42 5.86 -6.87 9.23
CA PHE A 42 6.29 -5.48 9.45
C PHE A 42 5.27 -4.62 10.22
N GLY A 43 4.02 -5.10 10.35
CA GLY A 43 2.95 -4.46 11.08
C GLY A 43 2.30 -3.27 10.36
N ASN A 44 1.17 -2.82 10.92
CA ASN A 44 0.32 -1.79 10.32
C ASN A 44 0.77 -0.36 10.65
N CYS A 45 0.29 0.61 9.86
CA CYS A 45 0.50 2.03 10.11
C CYS A 45 -0.20 2.47 11.42
N THR A 46 0.53 3.23 12.25
CA THR A 46 0.01 3.84 13.49
C THR A 46 -0.19 5.36 13.36
N ASN A 47 -0.17 5.89 12.13
CA ASN A 47 -0.31 7.31 11.80
C ASN A 47 0.69 8.25 12.51
N THR A 48 1.88 7.75 12.85
CA THR A 48 2.94 8.54 13.49
C THR A 48 3.69 9.45 12.50
N GLY A 49 3.66 9.14 11.20
CA GLY A 49 4.29 9.94 10.15
C GLY A 49 5.81 9.81 10.01
N ALA A 50 6.47 9.04 10.88
CA ALA A 50 7.92 8.83 10.82
C ALA A 50 8.40 8.27 9.47
N CYS A 51 7.63 7.37 8.84
CA CYS A 51 8.02 6.77 7.56
C CYS A 51 8.02 7.75 6.38
N GLU A 52 7.16 8.77 6.37
CA GLU A 52 7.13 9.81 5.35
C GLU A 52 8.31 10.79 5.51
N VAL A 53 8.58 11.20 6.75
CA VAL A 53 9.67 12.14 7.09
C VAL A 53 11.05 11.55 6.76
N GLU A 54 11.26 10.28 7.10
CA GLU A 54 12.55 9.60 6.87
C GLU A 54 12.71 9.11 5.42
N CYS A 55 11.66 9.17 4.58
CA CYS A 55 11.71 8.63 3.24
C CYS A 55 12.57 9.53 2.32
N PRO A 56 13.73 9.05 1.79
CA PRO A 56 14.56 9.84 0.88
C PRO A 56 13.90 10.09 -0.48
N LYS A 57 12.77 9.43 -0.75
CA LYS A 57 11.97 9.60 -1.97
C LYS A 57 10.74 10.48 -1.77
N GLY A 58 10.50 11.00 -0.57
CA GLY A 58 9.37 11.90 -0.29
C GLY A 58 8.01 11.26 -0.57
N ILE A 59 7.86 9.98 -0.27
CA ILE A 59 6.59 9.26 -0.45
C ILE A 59 5.63 9.71 0.63
N SER A 60 4.46 10.20 0.23
CA SER A 60 3.44 10.68 1.16
C SER A 60 2.58 9.56 1.76
N LEU A 61 2.09 9.76 2.98
CA LEU A 61 1.10 8.89 3.63
C LEU A 61 -0.23 8.81 2.85
N ASP A 62 -0.52 9.74 1.95
CA ASP A 62 -1.72 9.72 1.10
C ASP A 62 -1.82 8.44 0.25
N TYR A 63 -0.67 7.86 -0.12
CA TYR A 63 -0.64 6.57 -0.81
C TYR A 63 -1.16 5.44 0.07
N ILE A 64 -0.91 5.47 1.38
CA ILE A 64 -1.46 4.48 2.33
C ILE A 64 -2.99 4.61 2.36
N ALA A 65 -3.51 5.83 2.40
CA ALA A 65 -4.96 6.05 2.34
C ALA A 65 -5.57 5.55 1.02
N GLN A 66 -4.90 5.75 -0.12
CA GLN A 66 -5.33 5.19 -1.40
C GLN A 66 -5.32 3.66 -1.40
N MET A 67 -4.21 3.05 -0.99
CA MET A 67 -4.07 1.59 -0.91
C MET A 67 -5.16 0.99 -0.02
N ASN A 68 -5.47 1.59 1.13
CA ASN A 68 -6.52 1.10 2.03
C ASN A 68 -7.91 1.13 1.37
N ARG A 69 -8.20 2.15 0.55
CA ARG A 69 -9.46 2.21 -0.23
C ARG A 69 -9.51 1.12 -1.30
N GLU A 70 -8.41 0.92 -2.03
CA GLU A 70 -8.31 -0.13 -3.04
C GLU A 70 -8.44 -1.53 -2.41
N TYR A 71 -7.76 -1.77 -1.28
CA TYR A 71 -7.84 -3.00 -0.53
C TYR A 71 -9.26 -3.27 -0.02
N LEU A 72 -9.92 -2.27 0.59
CA LEU A 72 -11.30 -2.41 1.04
C LEU A 72 -12.25 -2.72 -0.12
N SER A 73 -12.09 -2.03 -1.26
CA SER A 73 -12.90 -2.32 -2.45
C SER A 73 -12.65 -3.74 -2.97
N ALA A 74 -11.41 -4.19 -2.98
CA ALA A 74 -11.01 -5.52 -3.41
C ALA A 74 -11.56 -6.61 -2.47
N SER A 75 -11.48 -6.41 -1.15
CA SER A 75 -12.01 -7.34 -0.14
C SER A 75 -13.53 -7.47 -0.18
N LEU A 76 -14.25 -6.48 -0.71
CA LEU A 76 -15.71 -6.51 -0.88
C LEU A 76 -16.17 -7.05 -2.24
N GLN A 77 -15.27 -7.12 -3.23
CA GLN A 77 -15.54 -7.73 -4.54
C GLN A 77 -15.32 -9.25 -4.55
N GLY A 78 -14.67 -9.78 -3.50
CA GLY A 78 -14.42 -11.21 -3.29
C GLY A 78 -15.65 -11.98 -2.82
#